data_AF-A0A514XKT9-F1
#
_entry.id   AF-A0A514XKT9-F1
#
_cell.length_a   1.000
_cell.length_b   1.000
_cell.length_c   1.000
_cell.angle_alpha   90.00
_cell.angle_beta   90.00
_cell.angle_gamma   90.00
#
_symmetry.space_group_name_H-M   'P 1'
#
loop_
_entity.id
_entity.type
_entity.pdbx_description
1 polymer ?
#
loop_
_entity_poly.entity_id
_entity_poly.type
_entity_poly.pdbx_seq_one_letter_code
_entity_poly.pdbx_strand_id
1 'polypeptide(L)'
;MNPIKSKTTLAILASAVGFLSACQPSSSGKKVDPSLIYEFEYNGCNTGAHGFKTLVDYCDALRSNELNKGCALDLRAQEYANRCESQQQAELNVTSFDEELDQSDDL
;
A
#
# COMPACT_ATOMS: atom_id res chain seq x y z
N MET A 1 -53.15 -8.14 -9.93
CA MET A 1 -51.78 -8.60 -9.66
C MET A 1 -51.42 -8.20 -8.23
N ASN A 2 -51.31 -9.17 -7.33
CA ASN A 2 -50.69 -9.07 -5.99
C ASN A 2 -49.26 -9.68 -6.07
N PRO A 3 -48.35 -9.64 -5.06
CA PRO A 3 -48.53 -9.19 -3.66
C PRO A 3 -47.42 -8.25 -3.12
N ILE A 4 -47.74 -7.32 -2.20
CA ILE A 4 -47.66 -7.40 -0.73
C ILE A 4 -46.24 -7.68 -0.18
N LYS A 5 -45.64 -6.64 0.40
CA LYS A 5 -44.37 -6.63 1.15
C LYS A 5 -44.52 -7.42 2.46
N SER A 6 -43.62 -8.37 2.72
CA SER A 6 -43.53 -9.06 4.03
C SER A 6 -42.18 -8.76 4.67
N LYS A 7 -42.21 -8.05 5.81
CA LYS A 7 -41.07 -7.90 6.72
C LYS A 7 -41.21 -9.00 7.78
N THR A 8 -40.27 -9.93 7.82
CA THR A 8 -40.23 -10.96 8.86
C THR A 8 -39.01 -10.72 9.73
N THR A 9 -39.20 -10.02 10.84
CA THR A 9 -38.21 -9.87 11.90
C THR A 9 -38.53 -10.92 12.97
N LEU A 10 -37.66 -11.93 13.05
CA LEU A 10 -37.77 -13.02 14.02
C LEU A 10 -37.06 -12.59 15.31
N ALA A 11 -37.82 -12.31 16.36
CA ALA A 11 -37.27 -12.06 17.69
C ALA A 11 -37.11 -13.40 18.42
N ILE A 12 -35.86 -13.84 18.61
CA ILE A 12 -35.54 -15.03 19.41
C ILE A 12 -35.37 -14.59 20.87
N LEU A 13 -36.28 -15.05 21.72
CA LEU A 13 -36.17 -14.99 23.18
C LEU A 13 -35.36 -16.19 23.66
N ALA A 14 -34.14 -15.97 24.14
CA ALA A 14 -33.39 -16.94 24.92
C ALA A 14 -32.66 -16.24 26.07
N SER A 15 -32.96 -16.72 27.28
CA SER A 15 -32.53 -16.22 28.58
C SER A 15 -31.09 -16.61 28.93
N ALA A 16 -30.54 -15.90 29.92
CA ALA A 16 -29.43 -16.26 30.84
C ALA A 16 -28.05 -15.61 30.58
N VAL A 17 -27.69 -14.74 31.54
CA VAL A 17 -26.37 -14.30 32.05
C VAL A 17 -25.15 -14.45 31.14
N GLY A 18 -24.61 -13.33 30.68
CA GLY A 18 -23.30 -13.27 30.03
C GLY A 18 -22.89 -11.83 29.78
N PHE A 19 -21.73 -11.44 30.32
CA PHE A 19 -21.02 -10.17 30.22
C PHE A 19 -21.41 -9.25 29.05
N LEU A 20 -21.73 -7.99 29.37
CA LEU A 20 -21.73 -6.85 28.44
C LEU A 20 -20.30 -6.65 27.91
N SER A 21 -19.84 -7.52 27.03
CA SER A 21 -18.64 -7.27 26.23
C SER A 21 -19.06 -6.33 25.11
N ALA A 22 -18.99 -5.03 25.40
CA ALA A 22 -19.04 -4.02 24.37
C ALA A 22 -17.85 -4.23 23.43
N CYS A 23 -18.06 -4.97 22.33
CA CYS A 23 -17.17 -4.90 21.18
C CYS A 23 -17.36 -3.51 20.56
N GLN A 24 -16.69 -2.51 21.12
CA GLN A 24 -16.38 -1.27 20.41
C GLN A 24 -15.20 -1.60 19.49
N PRO A 25 -15.37 -1.61 18.15
CA PRO A 25 -14.23 -1.55 17.26
C PRO A 25 -13.62 -0.14 17.39
N SER A 26 -12.77 0.04 18.40
CA SER A 26 -11.81 1.13 18.45
C SER A 26 -10.72 0.83 17.43
N SER A 27 -11.05 0.90 16.14
CA SER A 27 -10.05 0.96 15.10
C SER A 27 -9.45 2.36 15.15
N SER A 28 -8.43 2.51 15.99
CA SER A 28 -7.42 3.56 15.87
C SER A 28 -6.67 3.34 14.55
N GLY A 29 -7.39 3.53 13.43
CA GLY A 29 -6.86 3.40 12.10
C GLY A 29 -5.89 4.54 11.89
N LYS A 30 -4.58 4.24 11.90
CA LYS A 30 -3.59 5.16 11.33
C LYS A 30 -4.09 5.48 9.92
N LYS A 31 -4.48 6.72 9.69
CA LYS A 31 -4.97 7.17 8.39
C LYS A 31 -3.85 6.92 7.39
N VAL A 32 -4.07 5.99 6.47
CA VAL A 32 -3.23 5.84 5.29
C VAL A 32 -3.41 7.12 4.49
N ASP A 33 -2.30 7.73 4.08
CA ASP A 33 -2.36 8.90 3.20
C ASP A 33 -3.02 8.45 1.89
N PRO A 34 -4.15 9.06 1.47
CA PRO A 34 -4.83 8.66 0.25
C PRO A 34 -3.97 8.84 -1.00
N SER A 35 -2.91 9.66 -0.93
CA SER A 35 -1.93 9.78 -2.00
C SER A 35 -1.01 8.57 -2.09
N LEU A 36 -0.89 7.71 -1.08
CA LEU A 36 -0.02 6.53 -1.09
C LEU A 36 -0.79 5.24 -1.34
N ILE A 37 -1.77 5.29 -2.24
CA ILE A 37 -2.61 4.16 -2.62
C ILE A 37 -2.57 4.01 -4.14
N TYR A 38 -2.58 2.78 -4.65
CA TYR A 38 -2.78 2.51 -6.07
C TYR A 38 -3.51 1.18 -6.31
N GLU A 39 -4.19 1.10 -7.45
CA GLU A 39 -4.72 -0.13 -8.04
C GLU A 39 -4.72 0.05 -9.56
N PHE A 40 -4.04 -0.84 -10.28
CA PHE A 40 -4.00 -0.79 -11.75
C PHE A 40 -4.63 -2.03 -12.35
N GLU A 41 -5.34 -1.82 -13.45
CA GLU A 41 -5.89 -2.86 -14.30
C GLU A 41 -5.50 -2.61 -15.75
N TYR A 42 -4.94 -3.62 -16.40
CA TYR A 42 -4.56 -3.55 -17.81
C TYR A 42 -4.82 -4.90 -18.49
N ASN A 43 -5.61 -4.89 -19.57
CA ASN A 43 -5.99 -6.09 -20.33
C ASN A 43 -6.50 -7.25 -19.45
N GLY A 44 -7.30 -6.93 -18.42
CA GLY A 44 -7.86 -7.92 -17.49
C GLY A 44 -6.87 -8.45 -16.44
N CYS A 45 -5.64 -7.92 -16.39
CA CYS A 45 -4.66 -8.20 -15.34
C CYS A 45 -4.72 -7.07 -14.30
N ASN A 46 -4.92 -7.41 -13.02
CA ASN A 46 -5.10 -6.45 -11.93
C ASN A 46 -4.03 -6.63 -10.84
N THR A 47 -3.42 -5.52 -10.39
CA THR A 47 -2.34 -5.51 -9.39
C THR A 47 -2.82 -5.80 -7.96
N GLY A 48 -4.10 -5.62 -7.69
CA GLY A 48 -4.70 -5.46 -6.36
C GLY A 48 -4.63 -4.01 -5.89
N ALA A 49 -5.48 -3.67 -4.92
CA ALA A 49 -5.44 -2.41 -4.21
C ALA A 49 -4.37 -2.44 -3.12
N HIS A 50 -3.43 -1.50 -3.19
CA HIS A 50 -2.33 -1.37 -2.25
C HIS A 50 -2.33 0.01 -1.59
N GLY A 51 -2.03 0.07 -0.29
CA GLY A 51 -1.97 1.31 0.47
C GLY A 51 -0.80 1.31 1.45
N PHE A 52 -0.05 2.41 1.48
CA PHE A 52 1.24 2.50 2.17
C PHE A 52 1.31 3.68 3.13
N LYS A 53 2.18 3.57 4.13
CA LYS A 53 2.40 4.64 5.12
C LYS A 53 3.52 5.58 4.72
N THR A 54 4.43 5.14 3.87
CA THR A 54 5.60 5.90 3.43
C THR A 54 5.71 5.87 1.91
N LEU A 55 6.30 6.92 1.34
CA LEU A 55 6.58 6.98 -0.10
C LEU A 55 7.59 5.90 -0.52
N VAL A 56 8.54 5.55 0.36
CA VAL A 56 9.53 4.50 0.09
C VAL A 56 8.83 3.15 -0.13
N ASP A 57 7.97 2.72 0.81
CA ASP A 57 7.23 1.46 0.67
C ASP A 57 6.33 1.45 -0.58
N TYR A 58 5.72 2.61 -0.90
CA TYR A 58 4.91 2.81 -2.10
C TYR A 58 5.73 2.57 -3.37
N CYS A 59 6.92 3.19 -3.45
CA CYS A 59 7.82 3.08 -4.59
C CYS A 59 8.41 1.67 -4.75
N ASP A 60 8.76 1.01 -3.64
CA ASP A 60 9.23 -0.38 -3.65
C ASP A 60 8.13 -1.34 -4.13
N ALA A 61 6.89 -1.12 -3.67
CA ALA A 61 5.76 -1.91 -4.11
C ALA A 61 5.50 -1.78 -5.61
N LEU A 62 5.61 -0.58 -6.19
CA LEU A 62 5.47 -0.38 -7.64
C LEU A 62 6.48 -1.20 -8.45
N ARG A 63 7.67 -1.47 -7.91
CA ARG A 63 8.71 -2.28 -8.57
C ARG A 63 8.54 -3.79 -8.36
N SER A 64 7.82 -4.22 -7.33
CA SER A 64 7.66 -5.65 -6.99
C SER A 64 6.71 -6.36 -7.95
N ASN A 65 7.22 -7.29 -8.76
CA ASN A 65 6.36 -8.12 -9.61
C ASN A 65 5.52 -9.11 -8.82
N GLU A 66 6.00 -9.57 -7.65
CA GLU A 66 5.24 -10.48 -6.79
C GLU A 66 4.00 -9.79 -6.22
N LEU A 67 4.16 -8.61 -5.62
CA LEU A 67 3.05 -7.84 -5.05
C LEU A 67 2.02 -7.44 -6.11
N ASN A 68 2.48 -7.16 -7.33
CA ASN A 68 1.63 -6.75 -8.45
C ASN A 68 1.17 -7.91 -9.35
N LYS A 69 1.47 -9.16 -8.98
CA LYS A 69 1.11 -10.38 -9.74
C LYS A 69 1.61 -10.37 -11.19
N GLY A 70 2.70 -9.66 -11.46
CA GLY A 70 3.25 -9.43 -12.80
C GLY A 70 2.38 -8.54 -13.70
N CYS A 71 1.33 -7.90 -13.18
CA CYS A 71 0.42 -7.07 -13.96
C CYS A 71 0.91 -5.63 -14.15
N ALA A 72 0.34 -4.97 -15.16
CA ALA A 72 0.39 -3.52 -15.37
C ALA A 72 1.81 -2.90 -15.32
N LEU A 73 2.81 -3.59 -15.89
CA LEU A 73 4.22 -3.17 -15.86
C LEU A 73 4.43 -1.72 -16.29
N ASP A 74 3.86 -1.31 -17.43
CA ASP A 74 4.05 0.04 -17.98
C ASP A 74 3.38 1.12 -17.11
N LEU A 75 2.18 0.85 -16.60
CA LEU A 75 1.48 1.78 -15.69
C LEU A 75 2.24 1.95 -14.37
N ARG A 76 2.79 0.85 -13.83
CA ARG A 76 3.62 0.91 -12.61
C ARG A 76 4.92 1.67 -12.85
N ALA A 77 5.58 1.45 -13.99
CA ALA A 77 6.80 2.16 -14.34
C ALA A 77 6.55 3.66 -14.51
N GLN A 78 5.45 4.03 -15.16
CA GLN A 78 5.04 5.43 -15.29
C GLN A 78 4.73 6.06 -13.92
N GLU A 79 3.98 5.38 -13.06
CA GLU A 79 3.69 5.89 -11.71
C GLU A 79 4.95 6.04 -10.86
N TYR A 80 5.88 5.08 -10.99
CA TYR A 80 7.18 5.17 -10.33
C TYR A 80 7.97 6.39 -10.84
N ALA A 81 8.03 6.61 -12.15
CA ALA A 81 8.69 7.78 -12.72
C ALA A 81 8.12 9.10 -12.18
N ASN A 82 6.78 9.20 -12.13
CA ASN A 82 6.08 10.38 -11.68
C ASN A 82 6.32 10.74 -10.20
N ARG A 83 6.59 9.75 -9.35
CA ARG A 83 6.53 9.92 -7.89
C ARG A 83 7.77 9.54 -7.12
N CYS A 84 8.62 8.70 -7.70
CA CYS A 84 9.72 8.05 -7.02
C CYS A 84 11.10 8.48 -7.56
N GLU A 85 11.17 9.13 -8.72
CA GLU A 85 12.45 9.55 -9.32
C GLU A 85 13.22 10.56 -8.46
N SER A 86 12.54 11.42 -7.71
CA SER A 86 13.20 12.35 -6.78
C SER A 86 13.88 11.65 -5.59
N GLN A 87 13.58 10.37 -5.32
CA GLN A 87 14.25 9.62 -4.25
C GLN A 87 15.64 9.11 -4.65
N GLN A 88 15.93 8.92 -5.95
CA GLN A 88 17.24 8.43 -6.41
C GLN A 88 18.38 9.42 -6.10
N GLN A 89 18.07 10.71 -5.99
CA GLN A 89 19.06 11.74 -5.65
C GLN A 89 19.43 11.76 -4.16
N ALA A 90 18.65 11.11 -3.30
CA ALA A 90 18.96 11.02 -1.87
C ALA A 90 19.94 9.88 -1.53
N GLU A 91 19.93 8.77 -2.28
CA GLU A 91 20.88 7.66 -2.09
C GLU A 91 22.18 7.81 -2.89
N LEU A 92 22.17 8.48 -4.05
CA LEU A 92 23.39 8.69 -4.87
C LEU A 92 24.34 9.77 -4.33
N ASN A 93 23.94 10.55 -3.33
CA ASN A 93 24.83 11.53 -2.67
C ASN A 93 25.59 10.96 -1.46
N VAL A 94 25.45 9.66 -1.15
CA VAL A 94 26.08 9.05 0.03
C VAL A 94 27.38 8.31 -0.31
N THR A 95 27.72 8.11 -1.59
CA THR A 95 28.90 7.29 -1.98
C THR A 95 29.87 7.95 -2.97
N SER A 96 29.88 9.28 -3.11
CA SER A 96 30.81 9.97 -4.04
C SER A 96 31.86 10.88 -3.38
N PHE A 97 32.20 10.66 -2.10
CA PHE A 97 33.32 11.37 -1.46
C PHE A 97 34.32 10.38 -0.87
N ASP A 98 35.58 10.57 -1.26
CA ASP A 98 36.82 9.98 -0.73
C ASP A 98 37.29 8.63 -1.32
N GLU A 99 37.68 8.63 -2.60
CA GLU A 99 38.89 7.89 -3.02
C GLU A 99 40.03 8.92 -3.13
N GLU A 100 40.61 9.26 -1.97
CA GLU A 100 41.81 10.09 -1.86
C GLU A 100 43.02 9.28 -2.36
N LEU A 101 43.64 9.83 -3.41
CA LEU A 101 44.79 9.30 -4.10
C LEU A 101 46.05 9.57 -3.27
N ASP A 102 46.50 8.62 -2.45
CA ASP A 102 47.83 8.70 -1.84
C ASP A 102 48.85 8.00 -2.74
N GLN A 103 49.53 8.81 -3.54
CA GLN A 103 50.68 8.42 -4.35
C GLN A 103 51.93 8.99 -3.67
N SER A 104 52.46 8.25 -2.69
CA SER A 104 53.76 8.51 -2.10
C SER A 104 54.86 7.83 -2.91
N ASP A 105 55.35 8.55 -3.92
CA ASP A 105 56.67 8.32 -4.52
C ASP A 105 57.73 8.96 -3.62
N ASP A 106 58.44 8.15 -2.80
CA ASP A 106 59.68 8.56 -2.14
C ASP A 106 60.86 7.73 -2.70
N LEU A 107 61.64 8.43 -3.54
CA LEU A 107 63.10 8.44 -3.71
C LEU A 107 63.91 7.12 -3.60
#